data_AF-A0A4D6XBW3-F1
#
_entry.id   AF-A0A4D6XBW3-F1
#
_cell.length_a   1.000
_cell.length_b   1.000
_cell.length_c   1.000
_cell.angle_alpha   90.00
_cell.angle_beta   90.00
_cell.angle_gamma   90.00
#
_symmetry.space_group_name_H-M   'P 1'
#
loop_
_entity.id
_entity.type
_entity.pdbx_description
1 polymer ?
#
loop_
_entity_poly.entity_id
_entity_poly.type
_entity_poly.pdbx_seq_one_letter_code
_entity_poly.pdbx_strand_id
1 'polypeptide(L)'
;MNIKIAALLLTALCAQPVWSQSYSSATPTTPPPATALEQPAATTRMTLRDLWVEHIFWVRNYAIANQAGNAKQAEVAASEVVADAKRIANSIAPLYGQPAADQLLQLLAGHWGAIKHYSDATVAKDKKGAQAAIDELSSNARAIADFLSKANPYLSHAALMPLLVAHGGHHVAQIDQLADADYAGEARTWSMMREHILTLSDALAAALVKQFPDKV
;
A
#
# COMPACT_ATOMS: atom_id res chain seq x y z
N MET A 1 -8.48 17.18 58.57
CA MET A 1 -8.54 16.24 59.70
C MET A 1 -8.15 14.87 59.16
N ASN A 2 -6.93 14.46 59.46
CA ASN A 2 -6.34 13.18 59.05
C ASN A 2 -6.86 12.05 59.94
N ILE A 3 -7.27 10.92 59.38
CA ILE A 3 -7.28 9.65 60.11
C ILE A 3 -6.68 8.56 59.22
N LYS A 4 -5.60 7.97 59.76
CA LYS A 4 -4.79 6.88 59.21
C LYS A 4 -5.33 5.53 59.68
N ILE A 5 -5.24 4.55 58.77
CA ILE A 5 -4.89 3.12 58.97
C ILE A 5 -5.82 2.25 59.85
N ALA A 6 -6.35 1.19 59.23
CA ALA A 6 -6.31 -0.17 59.80
C ALA A 6 -6.45 -1.21 58.68
N ALA A 7 -5.36 -1.96 58.43
CA ALA A 7 -5.38 -3.18 57.65
C ALA A 7 -5.88 -4.32 58.53
N LEU A 8 -6.88 -5.07 58.06
CA LEU A 8 -7.22 -6.38 58.63
C LEU A 8 -7.20 -7.42 57.51
N LEU A 9 -6.21 -8.29 57.56
CA LEU A 9 -6.14 -9.56 56.84
C LEU A 9 -7.22 -10.49 57.39
N LEU A 10 -8.19 -10.86 56.55
CA LEU A 10 -9.11 -11.96 56.82
C LEU A 10 -8.86 -13.07 55.80
N THR A 11 -8.10 -14.09 56.22
CA THR A 11 -7.97 -15.35 55.52
C THR A 11 -9.27 -16.15 55.67
N ALA A 12 -10.13 -16.11 54.67
CA ALA A 12 -11.27 -17.02 54.55
C ALA A 12 -10.88 -18.20 53.66
N LEU A 13 -10.74 -19.37 54.28
CA LEU A 13 -10.47 -20.64 53.64
C LEU A 13 -11.75 -21.16 52.96
N CYS A 14 -11.96 -20.80 51.70
CA CYS A 14 -13.07 -21.34 50.90
C CYS A 14 -12.65 -22.66 50.24
N ALA A 15 -13.07 -23.78 50.82
CA ALA A 15 -13.04 -25.08 50.15
C ALA A 15 -13.79 -24.99 48.80
N GLN A 16 -13.06 -25.17 47.71
CA GLN A 16 -13.60 -25.10 46.36
C GLN A 16 -14.41 -26.38 46.06
N PRO A 17 -15.61 -26.30 45.48
CA PRO A 17 -16.22 -27.46 44.86
C PRO A 17 -15.37 -27.86 43.64
N VAL A 18 -14.85 -29.09 43.64
CA VAL A 18 -14.15 -29.67 42.49
C VAL A 18 -15.18 -29.89 41.38
N TRP A 19 -15.30 -28.89 40.51
CA TRP A 19 -15.97 -29.06 39.23
C TRP A 19 -14.96 -29.76 38.32
N SER A 20 -15.15 -31.06 38.09
CA SER A 20 -14.45 -31.77 37.03
C SER A 20 -14.90 -31.23 35.68
N GLN A 21 -14.32 -30.11 35.25
CA GLN A 21 -14.33 -29.75 33.84
C GLN A 21 -13.43 -30.75 33.13
N SER A 22 -14.05 -31.72 32.46
CA SER A 22 -13.41 -32.44 31.37
C SER A 22 -13.10 -31.42 30.28
N TYR A 23 -11.98 -30.72 30.39
CA TYR A 23 -11.35 -30.12 29.23
C TYR A 23 -10.94 -31.28 28.35
N SER A 24 -11.76 -31.61 27.36
CA SER A 24 -11.22 -32.21 26.14
C SER A 24 -10.19 -31.22 25.65
N SER A 25 -8.92 -31.53 25.91
CA SER A 25 -7.80 -31.00 25.16
C SER A 25 -8.01 -31.42 23.71
N ALA A 26 -8.80 -30.63 22.98
CA ALA A 26 -8.67 -30.58 21.55
C ALA A 26 -7.20 -30.22 21.31
N THR A 27 -6.45 -31.18 20.79
CA THR A 27 -5.11 -30.94 20.28
C THR A 27 -5.19 -29.71 19.39
N PRO A 28 -4.31 -28.71 19.57
CA PRO A 28 -4.16 -27.67 18.58
C PRO A 28 -3.85 -28.41 17.27
N THR A 29 -4.77 -28.41 16.33
CA THR A 29 -4.47 -28.82 14.97
C THR A 29 -3.52 -27.75 14.45
N THR A 30 -2.22 -27.99 14.62
CA THR A 30 -1.16 -27.29 13.92
C THR A 30 -1.57 -27.30 12.44
N PRO A 31 -1.73 -26.12 11.80
CA PRO A 31 -1.90 -26.07 10.36
C PRO A 31 -0.79 -26.92 9.73
N PRO A 32 -1.06 -27.73 8.69
CA PRO A 32 -0.01 -28.46 8.01
C PRO A 32 1.13 -27.49 7.67
N PRO A 33 2.40 -27.86 7.88
CA PRO A 33 3.51 -26.99 7.54
C PRO A 33 3.35 -26.59 6.07
N ALA A 34 3.36 -25.28 5.83
CA ALA A 34 3.25 -24.76 4.47
C ALA A 34 4.31 -25.44 3.60
N THR A 35 3.93 -25.85 2.40
CA THR A 35 4.85 -26.58 1.52
C THR A 35 6.06 -25.71 1.18
N ALA A 36 7.17 -26.32 0.73
CA ALA A 36 8.40 -25.58 0.42
C ALA A 36 8.20 -24.44 -0.62
N LEU A 37 7.16 -24.52 -1.46
CA LEU A 37 6.78 -23.51 -2.45
C LEU A 37 5.81 -22.44 -1.91
N GLU A 38 5.09 -22.70 -0.83
CA GLU A 38 4.16 -21.73 -0.23
C GLU A 38 4.89 -20.61 0.53
N GLN A 39 6.11 -20.88 1.02
CA GLN A 39 6.92 -19.91 1.75
C GLN A 39 7.47 -18.78 0.83
N PRO A 40 8.06 -19.07 -0.34
CA PRO A 40 8.39 -18.05 -1.34
C PRO A 40 7.19 -17.20 -1.75
N ALA A 41 6.04 -17.81 -2.05
CA ALA A 41 4.86 -17.10 -2.54
C ALA A 41 4.28 -16.15 -1.51
N ALA A 42 4.21 -16.59 -0.25
CA ALA A 42 3.82 -15.73 0.86
C ALA A 42 4.79 -14.56 1.04
N THR A 43 6.10 -14.81 0.95
CA THR A 43 7.15 -13.79 1.07
C THR A 43 7.02 -12.75 -0.04
N THR A 44 6.93 -13.16 -1.31
CA THR A 44 6.77 -12.24 -2.45
C THR A 44 5.52 -11.39 -2.32
N ARG A 45 4.39 -11.97 -1.90
CA ARG A 45 3.16 -11.22 -1.65
C ARG A 45 3.36 -10.16 -0.56
N MET A 46 3.96 -10.52 0.57
CA MET A 46 4.19 -9.58 1.67
C MET A 46 5.17 -8.48 1.29
N THR A 47 6.28 -8.80 0.63
CA THR A 47 7.25 -7.80 0.15
C THR A 47 6.61 -6.80 -0.81
N LEU A 48 5.80 -7.27 -1.76
CA LEU A 48 5.10 -6.37 -2.67
C LEU A 48 4.08 -5.50 -1.93
N ARG A 49 3.31 -6.06 -0.99
CA ARG A 49 2.37 -5.26 -0.18
C ARG A 49 3.08 -4.15 0.57
N ASP A 50 4.21 -4.43 1.20
CA ASP A 50 4.98 -3.44 1.95
C ASP A 50 5.44 -2.31 1.04
N LEU A 51 6.05 -2.64 -0.11
CA LEU A 51 6.50 -1.65 -1.10
C LEU A 51 5.34 -0.77 -1.59
N TRP A 52 4.22 -1.37 -1.96
CA TRP A 52 3.09 -0.64 -2.51
C TRP A 52 2.32 0.20 -1.45
N VAL A 53 2.32 -0.21 -0.18
CA VAL A 53 1.79 0.63 0.92
C VAL A 53 2.73 1.80 1.22
N GLU A 54 4.04 1.56 1.22
CA GLU A 54 5.06 2.59 1.41
C GLU A 54 5.00 3.66 0.30
N HIS A 55 4.75 3.24 -0.94
CA HIS A 55 4.51 4.14 -2.07
C HIS A 55 3.41 5.16 -1.77
N ILE A 56 2.21 4.69 -1.43
CA ILE A 56 1.07 5.58 -1.19
C ILE A 56 1.25 6.41 0.08
N PHE A 57 2.01 5.90 1.06
CA PHE A 57 2.37 6.64 2.26
C PHE A 57 3.21 7.87 1.91
N TRP A 58 4.29 7.72 1.12
CA TRP A 58 5.13 8.86 0.77
C TRP A 58 4.43 9.86 -0.15
N VAL A 59 3.59 9.40 -1.08
CA VAL A 59 2.77 10.28 -1.92
C VAL A 59 1.79 11.10 -1.08
N ARG A 60 1.14 10.49 -0.07
CA ARG A 60 0.27 11.22 0.87
C ARG A 60 1.03 12.25 1.69
N ASN A 61 2.22 11.90 2.19
CA ASN A 61 3.06 12.84 2.93
C ASN A 61 3.47 14.04 2.07
N TYR A 62 3.78 13.81 0.78
CA TYR A 62 4.02 14.91 -0.15
C TYR A 62 2.78 15.81 -0.29
N ALA A 63 1.61 15.24 -0.57
CA ALA A 63 0.39 16.01 -0.79
C ALA A 63 0.05 16.88 0.44
N ILE A 64 0.16 16.33 1.65
CA ILE A 64 -0.04 17.07 2.91
C ILE A 64 0.96 18.22 3.04
N ALA A 65 2.26 17.95 2.82
CA ALA A 65 3.30 18.95 2.95
C ALA A 65 3.19 20.06 1.90
N ASN A 66 2.84 19.69 0.66
CA ASN A 66 2.64 20.62 -0.45
C ASN A 66 1.45 21.56 -0.16
N GLN A 67 0.32 20.99 0.28
CA GLN A 67 -0.87 21.75 0.64
C GLN A 67 -0.61 22.73 1.80
N ALA A 68 0.25 22.34 2.76
CA ALA A 68 0.65 23.18 3.88
C ALA A 68 1.72 24.24 3.51
N GLY A 69 2.21 24.27 2.27
CA GLY A 69 3.31 25.14 1.85
C GLY A 69 4.66 24.81 2.51
N ASN A 70 4.80 23.61 3.07
CA ASN A 70 6.03 23.17 3.73
C ASN A 70 7.00 22.54 2.72
N ALA A 71 7.71 23.40 1.97
CA ALA A 71 8.60 22.98 0.89
C ALA A 71 9.66 21.96 1.33
N LYS A 72 10.24 22.11 2.53
CA LYS A 72 11.27 21.19 3.04
C LYS A 72 10.73 19.78 3.28
N GLN A 73 9.54 19.68 3.87
CA GLN A 73 8.91 18.38 4.08
C GLN A 73 8.43 17.75 2.76
N ALA A 74 7.95 18.57 1.83
CA ALA A 74 7.56 18.11 0.50
C ALA A 74 8.77 17.54 -0.28
N GLU A 75 9.93 18.19 -0.20
CA GLU A 75 11.17 17.71 -0.84
C GLU A 75 11.63 16.36 -0.29
N VAL A 76 11.58 16.18 1.03
CA VAL A 76 11.90 14.89 1.68
C VAL A 76 10.91 13.81 1.21
N ALA A 77 9.60 14.08 1.28
CA ALA A 77 8.59 13.11 0.86
C ALA A 77 8.73 12.74 -0.62
N ALA A 78 8.98 13.72 -1.50
CA ALA A 78 9.22 13.47 -2.92
C ALA A 78 10.45 12.58 -3.16
N SER A 79 11.53 12.79 -2.40
CA SER A 79 12.74 11.98 -2.48
C SER A 79 12.47 10.53 -2.08
N GLU A 80 11.65 10.32 -1.04
CA GLU A 80 11.24 8.99 -0.61
C GLU A 80 10.28 8.32 -1.59
N VAL A 81 9.36 9.05 -2.25
CA VAL A 81 8.56 8.48 -3.36
C VAL A 81 9.47 7.94 -4.47
N VAL A 82 10.53 8.68 -4.82
CA VAL A 82 11.49 8.24 -5.85
C VAL A 82 12.33 7.05 -5.37
N ALA A 83 12.77 7.05 -4.12
CA ALA A 83 13.49 5.92 -3.54
C ALA A 83 12.63 4.66 -3.53
N ASP A 84 11.36 4.79 -3.15
CA ASP A 84 10.40 3.70 -3.14
C ASP A 84 10.08 3.16 -4.54
N ALA A 85 9.87 4.05 -5.52
CA ALA A 85 9.68 3.67 -6.91
C ALA A 85 10.85 2.83 -7.46
N LYS A 86 12.10 3.13 -7.05
CA LYS A 86 13.27 2.31 -7.38
C LYS A 86 13.21 0.93 -6.72
N ARG A 87 12.74 0.84 -5.47
CA ARG A 87 12.57 -0.45 -4.77
C ARG A 87 11.49 -1.30 -5.44
N ILE A 88 10.35 -0.72 -5.81
CA ILE A 88 9.29 -1.39 -6.57
C ILE A 88 9.84 -1.89 -7.90
N ALA A 89 10.51 -1.02 -8.68
CA ALA A 89 11.08 -1.40 -9.97
C ALA A 89 12.10 -2.54 -9.84
N ASN A 90 13.02 -2.45 -8.88
CA ASN A 90 14.04 -3.48 -8.69
C ASN A 90 13.49 -4.80 -8.14
N SER A 91 12.28 -4.82 -7.56
CA SER A 91 11.64 -6.06 -7.11
C SER A 91 11.40 -7.07 -8.25
N ILE A 92 11.28 -6.59 -9.49
CA ILE A 92 11.04 -7.44 -10.66
C ILE A 92 12.33 -7.83 -11.40
N ALA A 93 13.46 -7.21 -11.08
CA ALA A 93 14.74 -7.43 -11.77
C ALA A 93 15.22 -8.90 -11.72
N PRO A 94 15.09 -9.65 -10.60
CA PRO A 94 15.48 -11.07 -10.55
C PRO A 94 14.64 -11.99 -11.47
N LEU A 95 13.46 -11.53 -11.89
CA LEU A 95 12.51 -12.31 -12.69
C LEU A 95 12.56 -11.96 -14.18
N TYR A 96 12.61 -10.65 -14.50
CA TYR A 96 12.56 -10.16 -15.88
C TYR A 96 13.86 -9.47 -16.36
N GLY A 97 14.86 -9.33 -15.50
CA GLY A 97 16.12 -8.66 -15.80
C GLY A 97 16.09 -7.14 -15.59
N GLN A 98 17.27 -6.54 -15.52
CA GLN A 98 17.44 -5.10 -15.26
C GLN A 98 16.74 -4.20 -16.29
N PRO A 99 16.75 -4.48 -17.60
CA PRO A 99 16.06 -3.62 -18.56
C PRO A 99 14.55 -3.50 -18.31
N ALA A 100 13.91 -4.56 -17.82
CA ALA A 100 12.50 -4.52 -17.45
C ALA A 100 12.26 -3.69 -16.19
N ALA A 101 13.14 -3.81 -15.18
CA ALA A 101 13.10 -2.98 -13.98
C ALA A 101 13.28 -1.48 -14.33
N ASP A 102 14.25 -1.15 -15.20
CA ASP A 102 14.48 0.23 -15.63
C ASP A 102 13.28 0.80 -16.38
N GLN A 103 12.65 0.00 -17.25
CA GLN A 103 11.41 0.40 -17.93
C GLN A 103 10.26 0.63 -16.94
N LEU A 104 10.10 -0.25 -15.95
CA LEU A 104 9.09 -0.07 -14.90
C LEU A 104 9.35 1.20 -14.09
N LEU A 105 10.61 1.49 -13.76
CA LEU A 105 10.98 2.71 -13.04
C LEU A 105 10.60 3.98 -13.83
N GLN A 106 10.82 4.00 -15.15
CA GLN A 106 10.40 5.12 -15.98
C GLN A 106 8.88 5.33 -15.96
N LEU A 107 8.11 4.24 -15.99
CA LEU A 107 6.66 4.30 -15.91
C LEU A 107 6.18 4.78 -14.54
N LEU A 108 6.78 4.31 -13.46
CA LEU A 108 6.49 4.78 -12.09
C LEU A 108 6.88 6.24 -11.89
N ALA A 109 7.99 6.70 -12.49
CA ALA A 109 8.37 8.11 -12.50
C ALA A 109 7.34 8.97 -13.24
N GLY A 110 6.78 8.48 -14.34
CA GLY A 110 5.67 9.13 -15.04
C GLY A 110 4.40 9.22 -14.18
N HIS A 111 4.05 8.14 -13.47
CA HIS A 111 2.92 8.12 -12.53
C HIS A 111 3.07 9.18 -11.44
N TRP A 112 4.24 9.17 -10.78
CA TRP A 112 4.59 10.14 -9.75
C TRP A 112 4.58 11.57 -10.28
N GLY A 113 5.18 11.80 -11.46
CA GLY A 113 5.21 13.10 -12.11
C GLY A 113 3.81 13.69 -12.30
N ALA A 114 2.86 12.89 -12.77
CA ALA A 114 1.48 13.31 -12.97
C ALA A 114 0.75 13.61 -11.65
N ILE A 115 0.93 12.79 -10.60
CA ILE A 115 0.35 13.07 -9.27
C ILE A 115 0.93 14.35 -8.68
N LYS A 116 2.26 14.52 -8.75
CA LYS A 116 2.95 15.71 -8.27
C LYS A 116 2.44 16.94 -9.02
N HIS A 117 2.32 16.86 -10.34
CA HIS A 117 1.76 17.93 -11.18
C HIS A 117 0.33 18.29 -10.75
N TYR A 118 -0.55 17.29 -10.54
CA TYR A 118 -1.90 17.54 -10.05
C TYR A 118 -1.91 18.26 -8.69
N SER A 119 -1.07 17.82 -7.75
CA SER A 119 -0.92 18.44 -6.43
C SER A 119 -0.46 19.90 -6.53
N ASP A 120 0.57 20.17 -7.33
CA ASP A 120 1.13 21.50 -7.51
C ASP A 120 0.11 22.44 -8.20
N ALA A 121 -0.60 21.93 -9.22
CA ALA A 121 -1.65 22.66 -9.92
C ALA A 121 -2.82 23.00 -9.00
N THR A 122 -3.17 22.10 -8.07
CA THR A 122 -4.22 22.32 -7.06
C THR A 122 -3.84 23.47 -6.12
N VAL A 123 -2.62 23.48 -5.59
CA VAL A 123 -2.10 24.59 -4.75
C VAL A 123 -2.09 25.91 -5.54
N ALA A 124 -1.68 25.87 -6.81
CA ALA A 124 -1.64 27.02 -7.70
C ALA A 124 -3.03 27.48 -8.21
N LYS A 125 -4.10 26.72 -7.93
CA LYS A 125 -5.45 26.91 -8.50
C LYS A 125 -5.47 26.89 -10.03
N ASP A 126 -4.54 26.16 -10.63
CA ASP A 126 -4.42 25.99 -12.08
C ASP A 126 -5.28 24.82 -12.57
N LYS A 127 -6.51 25.14 -13.00
CA LYS A 127 -7.45 24.15 -13.54
C LYS A 127 -6.95 23.48 -14.83
N LYS A 128 -6.15 24.17 -15.64
CA LYS A 128 -5.63 23.61 -16.89
C LYS A 128 -4.50 22.62 -16.60
N GLY A 129 -3.60 22.98 -15.69
CA GLY A 129 -2.56 22.08 -15.17
C GLY A 129 -3.16 20.84 -14.52
N ALA A 130 -4.19 21.01 -13.68
CA ALA A 130 -4.89 19.89 -13.05
C ALA A 130 -5.49 18.94 -14.11
N GLN A 131 -6.16 19.45 -15.15
CA GLN A 131 -6.68 18.60 -16.22
C GLN A 131 -5.57 17.90 -17.01
N ALA A 132 -4.47 18.60 -17.32
CA ALA A 132 -3.33 18.00 -18.01
C ALA A 132 -2.74 16.84 -17.21
N ALA A 133 -2.61 16.98 -15.89
CA ALA A 133 -2.15 15.92 -14.99
C ALA A 133 -3.09 14.69 -14.98
N ILE A 134 -4.40 14.88 -15.11
CA ILE A 134 -5.37 13.77 -15.25
C ILE A 134 -5.17 13.02 -16.57
N ASP A 135 -4.92 13.74 -17.65
CA ASP A 135 -4.66 13.14 -18.96
C ASP A 135 -3.33 12.35 -18.95
N GLU A 136 -2.30 12.91 -18.31
CA GLU A 136 -1.01 12.27 -18.06
C GLU A 136 -1.18 10.98 -17.24
N LEU A 137 -1.94 11.00 -16.14
CA LEU A 137 -2.26 9.83 -15.31
C LEU A 137 -2.96 8.74 -16.12
N SER A 138 -3.94 9.12 -16.95
CA SER A 138 -4.71 8.19 -17.78
C SER A 138 -3.85 7.52 -18.84
N SER A 139 -2.97 8.29 -19.48
CA SER A 139 -1.99 7.77 -20.44
C SER A 139 -0.97 6.85 -19.76
N ASN A 140 -0.47 7.24 -18.59
CA ASN A 140 0.47 6.45 -17.81
C ASN A 140 -0.12 5.12 -17.34
N ALA A 141 -1.38 5.11 -16.89
CA ALA A 141 -2.09 3.88 -16.53
C ALA A 141 -2.13 2.88 -17.70
N ARG A 142 -2.38 3.38 -18.93
CA ARG A 142 -2.32 2.55 -20.15
C ARG A 142 -0.92 2.00 -20.40
N ALA A 143 0.10 2.85 -20.32
CA ALA A 143 1.48 2.42 -20.54
C ALA A 143 1.95 1.37 -19.52
N ILE A 144 1.57 1.50 -18.25
CA ILE A 144 1.84 0.48 -17.22
C ILE A 144 1.08 -0.82 -17.52
N ALA A 145 -0.20 -0.73 -17.87
CA ALA A 145 -1.01 -1.90 -18.19
C ALA A 145 -0.44 -2.66 -19.41
N ASP A 146 -0.04 -1.96 -20.46
CA ASP A 146 0.59 -2.53 -21.66
C ASP A 146 1.92 -3.22 -21.31
N PHE A 147 2.78 -2.56 -20.53
CA PHE A 147 4.06 -3.12 -20.12
C PHE A 147 3.91 -4.40 -19.31
N LEU A 148 3.09 -4.36 -18.25
CA LEU A 148 2.92 -5.49 -17.33
C LEU A 148 2.19 -6.66 -17.99
N SER A 149 1.16 -6.39 -18.80
CA SER A 149 0.43 -7.46 -19.49
C SER A 149 1.23 -8.13 -20.60
N LYS A 150 2.15 -7.41 -21.23
CA LYS A 150 3.11 -8.00 -22.17
C LYS A 150 4.15 -8.87 -21.47
N ALA A 151 4.60 -8.46 -20.27
CA ALA A 151 5.58 -9.20 -19.50
C ALA A 151 5.01 -10.49 -18.87
N ASN A 152 3.76 -10.42 -18.40
CA ASN A 152 3.13 -11.50 -17.65
C ASN A 152 1.77 -11.91 -18.26
N PRO A 153 1.64 -13.13 -18.83
CA PRO A 153 0.41 -13.57 -19.49
C PRO A 153 -0.77 -13.80 -18.52
N TYR A 154 -0.52 -13.81 -17.20
CA TYR A 154 -1.56 -13.93 -16.17
C TYR A 154 -2.10 -12.57 -15.71
N LEU A 155 -1.57 -11.46 -16.22
CA LEU A 155 -2.10 -10.12 -16.05
C LEU A 155 -2.66 -9.60 -17.36
N SER A 156 -3.97 -9.68 -17.55
CA SER A 156 -4.57 -9.06 -18.74
C SER A 156 -4.56 -7.53 -18.62
N HIS A 157 -4.33 -6.84 -19.74
CA HIS A 157 -4.49 -5.40 -19.82
C HIS A 157 -5.87 -4.95 -19.31
N ALA A 158 -6.94 -5.69 -19.65
CA ALA A 158 -8.31 -5.42 -19.21
C ALA A 158 -8.51 -5.50 -17.69
N ALA A 159 -7.73 -6.34 -16.99
CA ALA A 159 -7.74 -6.41 -15.54
C ALA A 159 -6.89 -5.31 -14.88
N LEU A 160 -5.76 -4.93 -15.50
CA LEU A 160 -4.86 -3.91 -14.96
C LEU A 160 -5.40 -2.49 -15.08
N MET A 161 -5.98 -2.14 -16.23
CA MET A 161 -6.47 -0.79 -16.49
C MET A 161 -7.39 -0.21 -15.40
N PRO A 162 -8.49 -0.89 -15.00
CA PRO A 162 -9.37 -0.33 -13.98
C PRO A 162 -8.68 -0.16 -12.62
N LEU A 163 -7.75 -1.05 -12.25
CA LEU A 163 -7.00 -0.93 -11.00
C LEU A 163 -6.09 0.30 -11.03
N LEU A 164 -5.35 0.51 -12.12
CA LEU A 164 -4.43 1.64 -12.26
C LEU A 164 -5.17 2.99 -12.35
N VAL A 165 -6.28 3.05 -13.08
CA VAL A 165 -7.12 4.25 -13.17
C VAL A 165 -7.72 4.60 -11.81
N ALA A 166 -8.29 3.62 -11.12
CA ALA A 166 -8.85 3.84 -9.78
C ALA A 166 -7.77 4.24 -8.77
N HIS A 167 -6.56 3.65 -8.86
CA HIS A 167 -5.43 4.07 -8.03
C HIS A 167 -5.06 5.55 -8.23
N GLY A 168 -4.92 6.00 -9.48
CA GLY A 168 -4.70 7.42 -9.79
C GLY A 168 -5.84 8.31 -9.30
N GLY A 169 -7.09 7.85 -9.44
CA GLY A 169 -8.28 8.56 -8.93
C GLY A 169 -8.29 8.75 -7.42
N HIS A 170 -7.78 7.78 -6.64
CA HIS A 170 -7.65 7.93 -5.18
C HIS A 170 -6.68 9.06 -4.80
N HIS A 171 -5.55 9.18 -5.49
CA HIS A 171 -4.60 10.28 -5.25
C HIS A 171 -5.21 11.64 -5.57
N VAL A 172 -5.92 11.74 -6.68
CA VAL A 172 -6.65 12.96 -7.09
C VAL A 172 -7.66 13.36 -6.02
N ALA A 173 -8.53 12.42 -5.60
CA ALA A 173 -9.52 12.68 -4.55
C ALA A 173 -8.88 13.08 -3.22
N GLN A 174 -7.79 12.42 -2.82
CA GLN A 174 -7.03 12.76 -1.61
C GLN A 174 -6.50 14.20 -1.68
N ILE A 175 -5.93 14.60 -2.83
CA ILE A 175 -5.39 15.95 -3.04
C ILE A 175 -6.51 16.99 -2.97
N ASP A 176 -7.63 16.77 -3.66
CA ASP A 176 -8.78 17.69 -3.63
C ASP A 176 -9.34 17.84 -2.22
N GLN A 177 -9.48 16.74 -1.48
CA GLN A 177 -9.98 16.75 -0.10
C GLN A 177 -9.03 17.48 0.86
N LEU A 178 -7.72 17.34 0.69
CA LEU A 178 -6.74 18.13 1.43
C LEU A 178 -6.85 19.62 1.11
N ALA A 179 -7.07 19.97 -0.17
CA ALA A 179 -7.24 21.36 -0.59
C ALA A 179 -8.51 22.02 -0.04
N ASP A 180 -9.59 21.24 0.08
CA ASP A 180 -10.87 21.67 0.65
C ASP A 180 -10.90 21.60 2.19
N ALA A 181 -9.81 21.16 2.82
CA ALA A 181 -9.72 20.86 4.25
C ALA A 181 -10.76 19.84 4.75
N ASP A 182 -11.23 18.94 3.87
CA ASP A 182 -12.08 17.79 4.22
C ASP A 182 -11.23 16.62 4.73
N TYR A 183 -10.66 16.79 5.93
CA TYR A 183 -9.83 15.75 6.55
C TYR A 183 -10.58 14.46 6.87
N ALA A 184 -11.90 14.56 7.11
CA ALA A 184 -12.73 13.38 7.34
C ALA A 184 -12.92 12.58 6.04
N GLY A 185 -13.13 13.27 4.91
CA GLY A 185 -13.14 12.68 3.57
C GLY A 185 -11.81 12.06 3.20
N GLU A 186 -10.72 12.80 3.40
CA GLU A 186 -9.36 12.34 3.14
C GLU A 186 -9.06 11.04 3.90
N ALA A 187 -9.41 10.95 5.18
CA ALA A 187 -9.20 9.74 5.98
C ALA A 187 -9.98 8.51 5.44
N ARG A 188 -11.18 8.73 4.89
CA ARG A 188 -11.96 7.67 4.21
C ARG A 188 -11.29 7.26 2.90
N THR A 189 -10.87 8.22 2.09
CA THR A 189 -10.12 7.97 0.84
C THR A 189 -8.83 7.22 1.10
N TRP A 190 -8.07 7.58 2.14
CA TRP A 190 -6.87 6.87 2.57
C TRP A 190 -7.15 5.41 2.89
N SER A 191 -8.23 5.14 3.62
CA SER A 191 -8.62 3.77 3.97
C SER A 191 -8.96 2.94 2.73
N MET A 192 -9.73 3.51 1.80
CA MET A 192 -10.06 2.88 0.53
C MET A 192 -8.83 2.69 -0.37
N MET A 193 -7.95 3.68 -0.44
CA MET A 193 -6.72 3.62 -1.25
C MET A 193 -5.78 2.52 -0.73
N ARG A 194 -5.67 2.35 0.60
CA ARG A 194 -4.90 1.26 1.19
C ARG A 194 -5.44 -0.11 0.80
N GLU A 195 -6.75 -0.32 0.89
CA GLU A 195 -7.37 -1.59 0.45
C GLU A 195 -7.16 -1.83 -1.05
N HIS A 196 -7.32 -0.77 -1.85
CA HIS A 196 -7.12 -0.83 -3.29
C HIS A 196 -5.68 -1.19 -3.65
N ILE A 197 -4.69 -0.54 -3.04
CA ILE A 197 -3.28 -0.80 -3.38
C ILE A 197 -2.84 -2.20 -2.97
N LEU A 198 -3.38 -2.73 -1.87
CA LEU A 198 -3.18 -4.13 -1.49
C LEU A 198 -3.78 -5.08 -2.53
N THR A 199 -4.93 -4.74 -3.10
CA THR A 199 -5.55 -5.53 -4.17
C THR A 199 -4.71 -5.51 -5.46
N LEU A 200 -4.21 -4.34 -5.87
CA LEU A 200 -3.29 -4.22 -7.01
C LEU A 200 -2.03 -5.05 -6.76
N SER A 201 -1.40 -4.87 -5.58
CA SER A 201 -0.20 -5.59 -5.17
C SER A 201 -0.40 -7.11 -5.16
N ASP A 202 -1.53 -7.59 -4.64
CA ASP A 202 -1.89 -9.01 -4.65
C ASP A 202 -2.09 -9.57 -6.06
N ALA A 203 -2.67 -8.80 -6.97
CA ALA A 203 -2.82 -9.20 -8.36
C ALA A 203 -1.44 -9.37 -9.03
N LEU A 204 -0.52 -8.43 -8.78
CA LEU A 204 0.86 -8.52 -9.26
C LEU A 204 1.57 -9.75 -8.69
N ALA A 205 1.51 -9.94 -7.36
CA ALA A 205 2.13 -11.08 -6.69
C ALA A 205 1.60 -12.42 -7.22
N ALA A 206 0.27 -12.56 -7.33
CA ALA A 206 -0.36 -13.78 -7.83
C ALA A 206 0.06 -14.12 -9.26
N ALA A 207 0.25 -13.10 -10.11
CA ALA A 207 0.72 -13.31 -11.47
C ALA A 207 2.19 -13.70 -11.55
N LEU A 208 3.04 -13.15 -10.67
CA LEU A 208 4.45 -13.53 -10.57
C LEU A 208 4.61 -14.98 -10.12
N VAL A 209 3.87 -15.39 -9.08
CA VAL A 209 3.85 -16.78 -8.60
C VAL A 209 3.40 -17.75 -9.70
N LYS A 210 2.39 -17.36 -10.51
CA LYS A 210 1.93 -18.19 -11.64
C LYS A 210 2.96 -18.31 -12.77
N GLN A 211 3.73 -17.26 -13.05
CA GLN A 211 4.72 -17.28 -14.13
C GLN A 211 6.04 -17.90 -13.70
N PHE A 212 6.43 -17.77 -12.43
CA PHE A 212 7.72 -18.21 -11.91
C PHE A 212 7.59 -19.04 -10.62
N PRO A 213 6.82 -20.15 -10.62
CA PRO A 213 6.51 -20.92 -9.40
C PRO A 213 7.75 -21.50 -8.71
N ASP A 214 8.87 -21.66 -9.42
CA ASP A 214 10.12 -22.17 -8.86
C ASP A 214 11.06 -21.07 -8.31
N LYS A 215 10.68 -19.78 -8.49
CA LYS A 215 11.48 -18.63 -8.05
C LYS A 215 10.81 -17.81 -6.95
N VAL A 216 9.48 -17.73 -6.99
CA VAL A 216 8.65 -16.91 -6.10
C VAL A 216 7.35 -17.61 -5.78
#